data_AF-A0A3A0BIS8-F1
#
_entry.id   AF-A0A3A0BIS8-F1
#
_cell.length_a   1.000
_cell.length_b   1.000
_cell.length_c   1.000
_cell.angle_alpha   90.00
_cell.angle_beta   90.00
_cell.angle_gamma   90.00
#
_symmetry.space_group_name_H-M   'P 1'
#
loop_
_entity.id
_entity.type
_entity.pdbx_description
1 polymer ?
#
loop_
_entity_poly.entity_id
_entity_poly.type
_entity_poly.pdbx_seq_one_letter_code
_entity_poly.pdbx_strand_id
1 'polypeptide(L)'
;MDALREVTLLGTLPFRLISERVKAEYGPLALDAKAQQATPVEALRIEREMIQWHLGRGQFVQAVGLGREWLVTWILLHAGFVDPLDKATRREVEGVIATANTERQDSGGSFGDHAFSTGMKLRKIPQAATALDLYNTLGNLRNDIMHAGKRHNPSKAAVLAEGVNKHCRRLYQLPLPTEGDAG
;
A
#
# COMPACT_ATOMS: atom_id res chain seq x y z
N MET A 1 -32.83 40.02 -17.23
CA MET A 1 -32.49 38.58 -17.09
C MET A 1 -31.00 38.33 -16.83
N ASP A 2 -30.13 39.35 -16.76
CA ASP A 2 -28.69 39.15 -16.52
C ASP A 2 -28.27 39.01 -15.04
N ALA A 3 -28.91 39.74 -14.12
CA ALA A 3 -28.51 39.72 -12.70
C ALA A 3 -28.65 38.34 -12.02
N LEU A 4 -29.61 37.52 -12.45
CA LEU A 4 -29.79 36.16 -11.92
C LEU A 4 -28.70 35.18 -12.42
N ARG A 5 -28.13 35.40 -13.61
CA ARG A 5 -26.99 34.61 -14.12
C ARG A 5 -25.69 34.97 -13.39
N GLU A 6 -25.50 36.26 -13.10
CA GLU A 6 -24.32 36.79 -12.44
C GLU A 6 -24.22 36.36 -10.96
N VAL A 7 -25.34 36.37 -10.22
CA VAL A 7 -25.43 35.87 -8.84
C VAL A 7 -25.22 34.35 -8.75
N THR A 8 -25.68 33.59 -9.76
CA THR A 8 -25.47 32.13 -9.83
C THR A 8 -23.99 31.76 -10.11
N LEU A 9 -23.27 32.59 -10.88
CA LEU A 9 -21.83 32.42 -11.12
C LEU A 9 -20.98 32.77 -9.89
N LEU A 10 -21.33 33.82 -9.14
CA LEU A 10 -20.66 34.18 -7.89
C LEU A 10 -20.86 33.14 -6.77
N GLY A 11 -22.05 32.53 -6.68
CA GLY A 11 -22.35 31.47 -5.72
C GLY A 11 -21.64 30.13 -5.99
N THR A 12 -21.14 29.91 -7.21
CA THR A 12 -20.48 28.65 -7.62
C THR A 12 -18.95 28.74 -7.70
N LEU A 13 -18.38 29.96 -7.68
CA LEU A 13 -16.94 30.20 -7.70
C LEU A 13 -16.15 29.48 -6.59
N PRO A 14 -16.58 29.51 -5.31
CA PRO A 14 -15.90 28.75 -4.26
C PRO A 14 -15.92 27.24 -4.51
N PHE A 15 -17.03 26.71 -4.99
CA PHE A 15 -17.17 25.29 -5.31
C PHE A 15 -16.35 24.88 -6.53
N ARG A 16 -16.23 25.77 -7.52
CA ARG A 16 -15.40 25.54 -8.70
C ARG A 16 -13.91 25.48 -8.32
N LEU A 17 -13.43 26.43 -7.51
CA LEU A 17 -12.05 26.44 -7.03
C LEU A 17 -11.73 25.19 -6.20
N ILE A 18 -12.65 24.77 -5.32
CA ILE A 18 -12.50 23.52 -4.56
C ILE A 18 -12.52 22.31 -5.50
N SER A 19 -13.44 22.26 -6.47
CA SER A 19 -13.53 21.13 -7.42
C SER A 19 -12.29 21.01 -8.30
N GLU A 20 -11.77 22.11 -8.81
CA GLU A 20 -10.53 22.15 -9.60
C GLU A 20 -9.34 21.72 -8.74
N ARG A 21 -9.27 22.17 -7.48
CA ARG A 21 -8.23 21.73 -6.54
C ARG A 21 -8.35 20.24 -6.22
N VAL A 22 -9.54 19.72 -5.96
CA VAL A 22 -9.76 18.29 -5.72
C VAL A 22 -9.35 17.47 -6.94
N LYS A 23 -9.71 17.89 -8.15
CA LYS A 23 -9.28 17.21 -9.39
C LYS A 23 -7.77 17.26 -9.56
N ALA A 24 -7.12 18.38 -9.28
CA ALA A 24 -5.66 18.49 -9.36
C ALA A 24 -4.94 17.62 -8.32
N GLU A 25 -5.49 17.52 -7.10
CA GLU A 25 -4.89 16.80 -5.98
C GLU A 25 -5.07 15.28 -6.08
N TYR A 26 -6.24 14.81 -6.51
CA TYR A 26 -6.58 13.38 -6.57
C TYR A 26 -6.55 12.79 -7.98
N GLY A 27 -6.59 13.63 -9.03
CA GLY A 27 -6.57 13.18 -10.43
C GLY A 27 -5.39 12.27 -10.77
N PRO A 28 -4.15 12.59 -10.36
CA PRO A 28 -2.99 11.70 -10.58
C PRO A 28 -3.08 10.36 -9.85
N LEU A 29 -3.93 10.25 -8.82
CA LEU A 29 -4.15 9.04 -8.03
C LEU A 29 -5.40 8.27 -8.46
N ALA A 30 -6.16 8.80 -9.43
CA ALA A 30 -7.39 8.20 -9.89
C ALA A 30 -7.11 7.16 -10.97
N LEU A 31 -7.33 5.90 -10.63
CA LEU A 31 -7.51 4.82 -11.59
C LEU A 31 -8.98 4.46 -11.67
N ASP A 32 -9.50 4.32 -12.88
CA ASP A 32 -10.80 3.69 -13.03
C ASP A 32 -10.69 2.17 -12.74
N ALA A 33 -11.77 1.57 -12.25
CA ALA A 33 -11.77 0.17 -11.84
C ALA A 33 -11.50 -0.82 -12.99
N LYS A 34 -11.82 -0.46 -14.24
CA LYS A 34 -11.53 -1.29 -15.41
C LYS A 34 -10.04 -1.20 -15.76
N ALA A 35 -9.44 -0.02 -15.67
CA ALA A 35 -8.01 0.19 -15.83
C ALA A 35 -7.20 -0.54 -14.75
N GLN A 36 -7.69 -0.57 -13.50
CA GLN A 36 -7.04 -1.33 -12.43
C GLN A 36 -6.97 -2.83 -12.71
N GLN A 37 -8.01 -3.41 -13.31
CA GLN A 37 -8.00 -4.83 -13.73
C GLN A 37 -7.20 -5.06 -15.01
N ALA A 38 -7.20 -4.10 -15.94
CA ALA A 38 -6.48 -4.22 -17.20
C ALA A 38 -4.96 -4.09 -17.04
N THR A 39 -4.50 -3.31 -16.06
CA THR A 39 -3.06 -3.08 -15.80
C THR A 39 -2.74 -3.16 -14.30
N PRO A 40 -2.71 -4.37 -13.70
CA PRO A 40 -2.47 -4.54 -12.26
C PRO A 40 -1.13 -3.97 -11.76
N VAL A 41 -0.08 -4.05 -12.59
CA VAL A 41 1.25 -3.49 -12.26
C VAL A 41 1.21 -1.96 -12.21
N GLU A 42 0.48 -1.32 -13.13
CA GLU A 42 0.31 0.13 -13.14
C GLU A 42 -0.54 0.59 -11.95
N ALA A 43 -1.57 -0.17 -11.60
CA ALA A 43 -2.33 0.07 -10.38
C ALA A 43 -1.44 0.01 -9.13
N LEU A 44 -0.58 -1.00 -9.04
CA LEU A 44 0.38 -1.13 -7.95
C LEU A 44 1.37 0.06 -7.93
N ARG A 45 1.81 0.56 -9.09
CA ARG A 45 2.68 1.74 -9.18
C ARG A 45 1.97 2.98 -8.61
N ILE A 46 0.72 3.22 -9.00
CA ILE A 46 -0.07 4.38 -8.55
C ILE A 46 -0.41 4.27 -7.05
N GLU A 47 -0.75 3.08 -6.54
CA GLU A 47 -0.93 2.86 -5.11
C GLU A 47 0.33 3.23 -4.31
N ARG A 48 1.52 2.94 -4.86
CA ARG A 48 2.79 3.35 -4.24
C ARG A 48 2.99 4.87 -4.22
N GLU A 49 2.49 5.59 -5.22
CA GLU A 49 2.48 7.05 -5.25
C GLU A 49 1.47 7.61 -4.23
N MET A 50 0.31 6.98 -4.11
CA MET A 50 -0.72 7.33 -3.13
C MET A 50 -0.18 7.20 -1.69
N ILE A 51 0.63 6.19 -1.40
CA ILE A 51 1.33 6.07 -0.10
C ILE A 51 2.21 7.30 0.16
N GLN A 52 3.02 7.74 -0.81
CA GLN A 52 3.87 8.94 -0.62
C GLN A 52 3.03 10.21 -0.48
N TRP A 53 1.95 10.31 -1.24
CA TRP A 53 1.03 11.44 -1.15
C TRP A 53 0.43 11.58 0.26
N HIS A 54 0.06 10.46 0.88
CA HIS A 54 -0.41 10.42 2.28
C HIS A 54 0.71 10.78 3.27
N LEU A 55 1.92 10.25 3.08
CA LEU A 55 3.08 10.59 3.94
C LEU A 55 3.37 12.09 3.93
N GLY A 56 3.40 12.70 2.75
CA GLY A 56 3.67 14.13 2.58
C GLY A 56 2.65 15.04 3.28
N ARG A 57 1.47 14.53 3.61
CA ARG A 57 0.38 15.24 4.30
C ARG A 57 0.25 14.86 5.79
N GLY A 58 1.18 14.06 6.32
CA GLY A 58 1.11 13.59 7.71
C GLY A 58 -0.04 12.60 7.97
N GLN A 59 -0.62 12.02 6.91
CA GLN A 59 -1.72 11.05 6.99
C GLN A 59 -1.16 9.65 7.26
N PHE A 60 -0.53 9.47 8.42
CA PHE A 60 0.27 8.29 8.74
C PHE A 60 -0.55 7.00 8.83
N VAL A 61 -1.81 7.08 9.30
CA VAL A 61 -2.73 5.92 9.37
C VAL A 61 -3.02 5.38 7.96
N GLN A 62 -3.32 6.27 7.02
CA GLN A 62 -3.60 5.91 5.63
C GLN A 62 -2.35 5.37 4.95
N ALA A 63 -1.21 6.05 5.12
CA ALA A 63 0.06 5.62 4.53
C ALA A 63 0.49 4.22 5.00
N VAL A 64 0.45 3.94 6.31
CA VAL A 64 0.86 2.65 6.85
C VAL A 64 -0.14 1.54 6.51
N GLY A 65 -1.44 1.84 6.51
CA GLY A 65 -2.48 0.90 6.12
C GLY A 65 -2.35 0.50 4.65
N LEU A 66 -2.26 1.49 3.76
CA LEU A 66 -2.08 1.24 2.33
C LEU A 66 -0.75 0.55 2.03
N GLY A 67 0.35 0.94 2.70
CA GLY A 67 1.66 0.30 2.52
C GLY A 67 1.67 -1.18 2.89
N ARG A 68 0.87 -1.60 3.87
CA ARG A 68 0.74 -3.01 4.23
C ARG A 68 -0.02 -3.79 3.15
N GLU A 69 -1.15 -3.27 2.68
CA GLU A 69 -1.95 -3.92 1.64
C GLU A 69 -1.21 -3.95 0.29
N TRP A 70 -0.46 -2.89 -0.01
CA TRP A 70 0.40 -2.80 -1.18
C TRP A 70 1.42 -3.94 -1.24
N LEU A 71 2.03 -4.32 -0.10
CA LEU A 71 2.97 -5.45 -0.04
C LEU A 71 2.30 -6.80 -0.36
N VAL A 72 1.03 -6.98 0.02
CA VAL A 72 0.27 -8.20 -0.31
C VAL A 72 0.04 -8.27 -1.82
N THR A 73 -0.46 -7.18 -2.41
CA THR A 73 -0.65 -7.09 -3.87
C THR A 73 0.66 -7.23 -4.63
N TRP A 74 1.75 -6.66 -4.12
CA TRP A 74 3.08 -6.78 -4.72
C TRP A 74 3.59 -8.23 -4.72
N ILE A 75 3.40 -8.99 -3.61
CA ILE A 75 3.73 -10.42 -3.57
C ILE A 75 2.82 -11.22 -4.51
N LEU A 76 1.52 -10.91 -4.55
CA LEU A 76 0.56 -11.57 -5.43
C LEU A 76 0.99 -11.50 -6.90
N LEU A 77 1.35 -10.31 -7.36
CA LEU A 77 1.72 -10.09 -8.75
C LEU A 77 3.07 -10.73 -9.10
N HIS A 78 4.07 -10.68 -8.21
CA HIS A 78 5.33 -11.42 -8.40
C HIS A 78 5.17 -12.95 -8.30
N ALA A 79 4.12 -13.41 -7.64
CA ALA A 79 3.79 -14.83 -7.54
C ALA A 79 3.03 -15.36 -8.77
N GLY A 80 2.70 -14.52 -9.75
CA GLY A 80 2.00 -14.91 -10.97
C GLY A 80 0.48 -15.02 -10.82
N PHE A 81 -0.12 -14.42 -9.80
CA PHE A 81 -1.57 -14.44 -9.65
C PHE A 81 -2.25 -13.43 -10.60
N VAL A 82 -3.25 -13.90 -11.34
CA VAL A 82 -3.95 -13.12 -12.38
C VAL A 82 -4.96 -12.13 -11.79
N ASP A 83 -5.70 -12.55 -10.76
CA ASP A 83 -6.69 -11.69 -10.08
C ASP A 83 -6.22 -11.31 -8.66
N PRO A 84 -5.60 -10.13 -8.47
CA PRO A 84 -5.15 -9.68 -7.17
C PRO A 84 -6.31 -9.32 -6.21
N LEU A 85 -7.56 -9.26 -6.68
CA LEU A 85 -8.72 -8.95 -5.85
C LEU A 85 -9.40 -10.22 -5.30
N ASP A 86 -9.07 -11.39 -5.83
CA ASP A 86 -9.62 -12.65 -5.34
C ASP A 86 -9.27 -12.90 -3.87
N LYS A 87 -10.30 -13.20 -3.08
CA LYS A 87 -10.20 -13.33 -1.63
C LYS A 87 -9.44 -14.59 -1.21
N ALA A 88 -9.60 -15.69 -1.95
CA ALA A 88 -8.91 -16.94 -1.61
C ALA A 88 -7.40 -16.79 -1.84
N THR A 89 -7.05 -16.21 -2.98
CA THR A 89 -5.67 -15.91 -3.38
C THR A 89 -4.98 -14.96 -2.40
N ARG A 90 -5.66 -13.87 -2.01
CA ARG A 90 -5.16 -12.96 -0.96
C ARG A 90 -4.88 -13.67 0.36
N ARG A 91 -5.82 -14.51 0.80
CA ARG A 91 -5.69 -15.26 2.06
C ARG A 91 -4.52 -16.24 2.02
N GLU A 92 -4.28 -16.88 0.87
CA GLU A 92 -3.13 -17.75 0.67
C GLU A 92 -1.82 -16.97 0.86
N VAL A 93 -1.66 -15.85 0.16
CA VAL A 93 -0.44 -15.02 0.24
C VAL A 93 -0.23 -14.49 1.65
N GLU A 94 -1.26 -13.98 2.32
CA GLU A 94 -1.18 -13.55 3.71
C GLU A 94 -0.75 -14.69 4.65
N GLY A 95 -1.24 -15.91 4.42
CA GLY A 95 -0.87 -17.11 5.16
C GLY A 95 0.60 -17.49 4.97
N VAL A 96 1.10 -17.42 3.74
CA VAL A 96 2.53 -17.64 3.43
C VAL A 96 3.41 -16.57 4.10
N ILE A 97 3.02 -15.30 4.02
CA ILE A 97 3.73 -14.18 4.68
C ILE A 97 3.75 -14.39 6.20
N ALA A 98 2.62 -14.80 6.79
CA ALA A 98 2.52 -15.03 8.23
C ALA A 98 3.44 -16.17 8.67
N THR A 99 3.37 -17.32 7.99
CA THR A 99 4.24 -18.48 8.26
C THR A 99 5.71 -18.10 8.14
N ALA A 100 6.11 -17.45 7.04
CA ALA A 100 7.49 -17.03 6.84
C ALA A 100 7.97 -16.03 7.90
N ASN A 101 7.13 -15.08 8.33
CA ASN A 101 7.51 -14.15 9.39
C ASN A 101 7.65 -14.82 10.77
N THR A 102 6.80 -15.80 11.10
CA THR A 102 6.96 -16.61 12.31
C THR A 102 8.30 -17.35 12.30
N GLU A 103 8.63 -18.02 11.21
CA GLU A 103 9.92 -18.72 11.07
C GLU A 103 11.11 -17.78 11.22
N ARG A 104 11.03 -16.55 10.69
CA ARG A 104 12.10 -15.55 10.85
C ARG A 104 12.31 -15.12 12.29
N GLN A 105 11.24 -15.05 13.07
CA GLN A 105 11.33 -14.72 14.49
C GLN A 105 12.00 -15.85 15.26
N ASP A 106 11.66 -17.10 14.93
CA ASP A 106 12.19 -18.29 15.62
C ASP A 106 13.62 -18.65 15.17
N SER A 107 13.97 -18.37 13.91
CA SER A 107 15.21 -18.84 13.26
C SER A 107 16.22 -17.74 12.96
N GLY A 108 16.24 -16.66 13.75
CA GLY A 108 17.24 -15.60 13.62
C GLY A 108 17.23 -14.88 12.25
N GLY A 109 16.06 -14.77 11.62
CA GLY A 109 15.86 -14.04 10.36
C GLY A 109 15.76 -14.90 9.09
N SER A 110 15.95 -16.23 9.18
CA SER A 110 15.74 -17.16 8.05
C SER A 110 14.28 -17.62 7.92
N PHE A 111 13.85 -18.00 6.72
CA PHE A 111 12.49 -18.52 6.44
C PHE A 111 12.52 -19.67 5.42
N GLY A 112 11.53 -20.54 5.46
CA GLY A 112 11.34 -21.63 4.51
C GLY A 112 11.10 -21.15 3.07
N ASP A 113 11.30 -22.06 2.13
CA ASP A 113 11.04 -21.82 0.71
C ASP A 113 9.58 -22.18 0.36
N HIS A 114 8.64 -21.42 0.92
CA HIS A 114 7.20 -21.65 0.77
C HIS A 114 6.76 -21.47 -0.68
N ALA A 115 5.96 -22.40 -1.19
CA ALA A 115 5.39 -22.33 -2.53
C ALA A 115 3.95 -21.80 -2.47
N PHE A 116 3.60 -21.00 -3.48
CA PHE A 116 2.23 -20.59 -3.77
C PHE A 116 1.54 -21.64 -4.65
N SER A 117 0.23 -21.56 -4.77
CA SER A 117 -0.58 -22.41 -5.65
C SER A 117 -0.23 -22.26 -7.14
N THR A 118 0.41 -21.15 -7.52
CA THR A 118 1.01 -20.96 -8.86
C THR A 118 2.28 -21.79 -9.09
N GLY A 119 2.84 -22.42 -8.05
CA GLY A 119 4.13 -23.10 -8.08
C GLY A 119 5.33 -22.16 -7.91
N MET A 120 5.12 -20.83 -7.92
CA MET A 120 6.15 -19.86 -7.58
C MET A 120 6.56 -20.03 -6.12
N LYS A 121 7.84 -19.81 -5.82
CA LYS A 121 8.34 -19.88 -4.45
C LYS A 121 8.65 -18.50 -3.88
N LEU A 122 8.37 -18.31 -2.60
CA LEU A 122 8.60 -17.05 -1.89
C LEU A 122 10.05 -16.56 -2.01
N ARG A 123 11.05 -17.44 -1.96
CA ARG A 123 12.46 -17.01 -2.09
C ARG A 123 12.85 -16.58 -3.50
N LYS A 124 12.02 -16.87 -4.50
CA LYS A 124 12.22 -16.42 -5.88
C LYS A 124 11.67 -15.01 -6.11
N ILE A 125 10.81 -14.52 -5.22
CA ILE A 125 10.33 -13.14 -5.26
C ILE A 125 11.49 -12.17 -4.98
N PRO A 126 11.70 -11.13 -5.81
CA PRO A 126 12.81 -10.19 -5.64
C PRO A 126 12.77 -9.49 -4.28
N GLN A 127 13.85 -9.57 -3.50
CA GLN A 127 13.91 -8.96 -2.15
C GLN A 127 12.82 -9.45 -1.17
N ALA A 128 12.38 -10.71 -1.27
CA ALA A 128 11.37 -11.29 -0.36
C ALA A 128 11.65 -11.06 1.14
N ALA A 129 12.91 -11.17 1.57
CA ALA A 129 13.31 -10.88 2.94
C ALA A 129 13.02 -9.41 3.34
N THR A 130 13.26 -8.46 2.45
CA THR A 130 12.95 -7.04 2.68
C THR A 130 11.44 -6.82 2.73
N ALA A 131 10.69 -7.44 1.83
CA ALA A 131 9.23 -7.32 1.79
C ALA A 131 8.57 -7.87 3.08
N LEU A 132 9.02 -9.03 3.55
CA LEU A 132 8.56 -9.64 4.80
C LEU A 132 8.87 -8.75 6.03
N ASP A 133 10.08 -8.18 6.10
CA ASP A 133 10.49 -7.23 7.14
C ASP A 133 9.60 -5.99 7.17
N LEU A 134 9.35 -5.41 5.99
CA LEU A 134 8.49 -4.25 5.84
C LEU A 134 7.04 -4.58 6.21
N TYR A 135 6.52 -5.73 5.81
CA TYR A 135 5.15 -6.14 6.14
C TYR A 135 4.94 -6.24 7.65
N ASN A 136 5.86 -6.90 8.35
CA ASN A 136 5.80 -7.01 9.81
C ASN A 136 5.96 -5.64 10.49
N THR A 137 6.93 -4.84 10.04
CA THR A 137 7.20 -3.52 10.60
C THR A 137 6.03 -2.55 10.42
N LEU A 138 5.46 -2.48 9.22
CA LEU A 138 4.29 -1.64 8.94
C LEU A 138 3.06 -2.15 9.70
N GLY A 139 2.90 -3.47 9.85
CA GLY A 139 1.87 -4.07 10.71
C GLY A 139 1.96 -3.59 12.15
N ASN A 140 3.16 -3.62 12.74
CA ASN A 140 3.39 -3.14 14.11
C ASN A 140 3.16 -1.63 14.25
N LEU A 141 3.66 -0.82 13.31
CA LEU A 141 3.41 0.63 13.29
C LEU A 141 1.92 0.95 13.17
N ARG A 142 1.20 0.24 12.29
CA ARG A 142 -0.26 0.37 12.16
C ARG A 142 -0.94 0.06 13.48
N ASN A 143 -0.60 -1.07 14.11
CA ASN A 143 -1.20 -1.47 15.38
C ASN A 143 -0.94 -0.42 16.47
N ASP A 144 0.29 0.09 16.57
CA ASP A 144 0.68 1.11 17.54
C ASP A 144 -0.14 2.40 17.39
N ILE A 145 -0.32 2.85 16.14
CA ILE A 145 -1.11 4.04 15.83
C ILE A 145 -2.60 3.79 16.12
N MET A 146 -3.14 2.65 15.70
CA MET A 146 -4.55 2.29 15.88
C MET A 146 -4.93 2.12 17.35
N HIS A 147 -4.00 1.61 18.17
CA HIS A 147 -4.21 1.52 19.61
C HIS A 147 -4.08 2.87 20.32
N ALA A 148 -3.64 3.94 19.65
CA ALA A 148 -3.56 5.30 20.19
C ALA A 148 -2.87 5.38 21.56
N GLY A 149 -1.79 4.61 21.74
CA GLY A 149 -1.03 4.57 23.00
C GLY A 149 -1.67 3.78 24.13
N LYS A 150 -2.73 3.00 23.88
CA LYS A 150 -3.36 2.09 24.86
C LYS A 150 -2.55 0.81 25.10
N ARG A 151 -1.28 0.95 25.49
CA ARG A 151 -0.37 -0.15 25.88
C ARG A 151 0.64 0.31 26.93
N HIS A 152 1.29 -0.66 27.60
CA HIS A 152 2.45 -0.36 28.43
C HIS A 152 3.60 0.18 27.57
N ASN A 153 4.21 1.29 28.00
CA ASN A 153 5.27 2.01 27.29
C ASN A 153 4.93 2.35 25.82
N PRO A 154 3.95 3.23 25.57
CA PRO A 154 3.55 3.60 24.21
C PRO A 154 4.68 4.34 23.49
N SER A 155 4.83 4.07 22.20
CA SER A 155 5.77 4.81 21.36
C SER A 155 5.35 6.27 21.28
N LYS A 156 6.32 7.19 21.37
CA LYS A 156 6.05 8.63 21.18
C LYS A 156 5.57 8.87 19.75
N ALA A 157 4.67 9.83 19.56
CA ALA A 157 4.12 10.18 18.25
C ALA A 157 5.21 10.52 17.21
N ALA A 158 6.26 11.24 17.61
CA ALA A 158 7.39 11.56 16.74
C ALA A 158 8.14 10.30 16.25
N VAL A 159 8.33 9.32 17.13
CA VAL A 159 8.98 8.04 16.80
C VAL A 159 8.11 7.24 15.82
N LEU A 160 6.79 7.22 16.03
CA LEU A 160 5.87 6.57 15.09
C LEU A 160 5.87 7.26 13.73
N ALA A 161 5.82 8.59 13.70
CA ALA A 161 5.87 9.37 12.45
C ALA A 161 7.17 9.13 11.69
N GLU A 162 8.32 9.12 12.38
CA GLU A 162 9.62 8.81 11.79
C GLU A 162 9.66 7.38 11.25
N GLY A 163 9.17 6.41 12.03
CA GLY A 163 9.04 5.01 11.61
C GLY A 163 8.20 4.86 10.35
N VAL A 164 6.99 5.42 10.32
CA VAL A 164 6.11 5.38 9.14
C VAL A 164 6.79 6.00 7.93
N ASN A 165 7.40 7.18 8.07
CA ASN A 165 8.15 7.82 6.98
C ASN A 165 9.28 6.94 6.45
N LYS A 166 10.13 6.43 7.34
CA LYS A 166 11.28 5.60 7.00
C LYS A 166 10.84 4.34 6.27
N HIS A 167 9.88 3.60 6.82
CA HIS A 167 9.51 2.28 6.32
C HIS A 167 8.62 2.35 5.08
N CYS A 168 7.69 3.31 4.98
CA CYS A 168 6.90 3.46 3.76
C CYS A 168 7.76 3.93 2.57
N ARG A 169 8.81 4.74 2.79
CA ARG A 169 9.77 5.09 1.72
C ARG A 169 10.58 3.90 1.21
N ARG A 170 10.85 2.90 2.06
CA ARG A 170 11.54 1.67 1.64
C ARG A 170 10.73 0.84 0.64
N LEU A 171 9.41 1.05 0.52
CA LEU A 171 8.60 0.40 -0.52
C LEU A 171 9.05 0.76 -1.96
N TYR A 172 9.73 1.90 -2.16
CA TYR A 172 10.31 2.27 -3.45
C TYR A 172 11.56 1.49 -3.80
N GLN A 173 12.18 0.81 -2.83
CA GLN A 173 13.33 -0.06 -3.06
C GLN A 173 12.91 -1.40 -3.63
N LEU A 174 11.62 -1.78 -3.49
CA LEU A 174 11.07 -3.00 -4.03
C LEU A 174 10.75 -2.81 -5.54
N PRO A 175 11.26 -3.69 -6.41
CA PRO A 175 11.04 -3.58 -7.85
C PRO A 175 9.59 -3.93 -8.17
N LEU A 176 8.97 -3.20 -9.09
CA LEU A 176 7.67 -3.59 -9.61
C LEU A 176 7.81 -4.89 -10.43
N PRO A 177 6.78 -5.76 -10.47
CA PRO A 177 6.75 -6.90 -11.38
C PRO A 177 6.95 -6.45 -12.83
N THR A 178 7.68 -7.23 -13.62
CA THR A 178 7.77 -7.03 -15.06
C THR A 178 6.69 -7.85 -15.76
N GLU A 179 6.34 -7.51 -17.02
CA GLU A 179 5.31 -8.23 -17.78
C GLU A 179 5.60 -9.74 -17.95
N GLY A 180 6.82 -10.21 -17.65
CA GLY A 180 7.21 -11.63 -17.64
C GLY A 180 7.02 -12.36 -16.30
N ASP A 181 6.68 -11.67 -15.21
CA ASP A 181 6.47 -12.26 -13.88
C ASP A 181 5.00 -12.62 -13.60
N ALA A 182 4.08 -12.13 -14.45
CA ALA A 182 2.63 -12.28 -14.32
C ALA A 182 2.02 -13.38 -15.24
N GLY A 183 2.86 -14.27 -15.78
CA GLY A 183 2.48 -15.31 -16.76
C GLY A 183 2.68 -16.73 -16.26
#